data_AF-A0A452YTE4-F1
#
_entry.id   AF-A0A452YTE4-F1
#
_cell.length_a   1.000
_cell.length_b   1.000
_cell.length_c   1.000
_cell.angle_alpha   90.00
_cell.angle_beta   90.00
_cell.angle_gamma   90.00
#
_symmetry.space_group_name_H-M   'P 1'
#
loop_
_entity.id
_entity.type
_entity.pdbx_description
1 polymer ?
#
loop_
_entity_poly.entity_id
_entity_poly.type
_entity_poly.pdbx_seq_one_letter_code
_entity_poly.pdbx_strand_id
1 'polypeptide(L)'
;MVMTHGDDKGLVLPPKVAPIQVIVIPVPFKDADTTGIKGACESAVYTLNQAGIRADLDARENYSPGWKYSQWEMKGVPLRIEIGPKDLANKQVRIVRRDNGTKVDIPSTDLVEQVRVLLDGFQANLLETAKAKRDACIVIISTWDEFIAALNDKKLILAPWCDEEVFYVLAYVSPIPLPP
;
A
#
# COMPACT_ATOMS: atom_id res chain seq x y z
N MET A 1 9.48 -4.55 2.87
CA MET A 1 8.40 -3.56 3.08
C MET A 1 8.35 -2.57 1.92
N VAL A 2 9.31 -1.66 1.76
CA VAL A 2 9.32 -0.71 0.62
C VAL A 2 9.34 -1.43 -0.73
N MET A 3 10.30 -2.34 -0.97
CA MET A 3 10.37 -3.14 -2.20
C MET A 3 9.19 -4.11 -2.38
N THR A 4 8.47 -4.44 -1.30
CA THR A 4 7.40 -5.43 -1.32
C THR A 4 6.07 -4.82 -1.78
N HIS A 5 5.79 -3.60 -1.34
CA HIS A 5 4.49 -2.96 -1.54
C HIS A 5 4.54 -1.80 -2.53
N GLY A 6 5.71 -1.21 -2.79
CA GLY A 6 5.85 -0.11 -3.74
C GLY A 6 5.38 -0.48 -5.15
N ASP A 7 4.90 0.53 -5.88
CA ASP A 7 4.43 0.42 -7.26
C ASP A 7 4.99 1.58 -8.11
N ASP A 8 4.57 1.67 -9.38
CA ASP A 8 5.03 2.69 -10.31
C ASP A 8 4.65 4.13 -9.90
N LYS A 9 3.68 4.29 -8.97
CA LYS A 9 3.26 5.58 -8.42
C LYS A 9 4.08 5.98 -7.20
N GLY A 10 4.86 5.06 -6.63
CA GLY A 10 5.80 5.32 -5.52
C GLY A 10 5.57 4.40 -4.33
N LEU A 11 5.69 4.96 -3.12
CA LEU A 11 5.56 4.18 -1.90
C LEU A 11 4.12 3.71 -1.67
N VAL A 12 3.98 2.56 -1.01
CA VAL A 12 2.71 2.07 -0.45
C VAL A 12 3.02 1.61 0.97
N LEU A 13 2.67 2.42 1.96
CA LEU A 13 3.04 2.15 3.35
C LEU A 13 1.89 1.44 4.08
N PRO A 14 2.17 0.35 4.82
CA PRO A 14 1.17 -0.25 5.69
C PRO A 14 0.70 0.76 6.77
N PRO A 15 -0.61 0.87 7.05
CA PRO A 15 -1.18 1.82 8.01
C PRO A 15 -0.55 1.82 9.39
N LYS A 16 -0.05 0.66 9.86
CA LYS A 16 0.59 0.56 11.18
C LYS A 16 1.92 1.30 11.28
N VAL A 17 2.62 1.51 10.15
CA VAL A 17 3.94 2.16 10.11
C VAL A 17 3.95 3.49 9.36
N ALA A 18 2.88 3.80 8.62
CA ALA A 18 2.76 5.05 7.88
C ALA A 18 2.79 6.28 8.83
N PRO A 19 3.70 7.25 8.66
CA PRO A 19 3.74 8.44 9.52
C PRO A 19 2.43 9.23 9.48
N ILE A 20 1.87 9.39 8.28
CA ILE A 20 0.53 9.91 8.04
C ILE A 20 -0.30 8.77 7.46
N GLN A 21 -1.43 8.46 8.10
CA GLN A 21 -2.36 7.42 7.66
C GLN A 21 -3.41 7.99 6.71
N VAL A 22 -3.85 9.21 6.98
CA VAL A 22 -4.90 9.89 6.22
C VAL A 22 -4.45 11.30 5.87
N ILE A 23 -4.54 11.66 4.59
CA ILE A 23 -4.34 13.05 4.15
C ILE A 23 -5.67 13.62 3.67
N VAL A 24 -6.07 14.77 4.22
CA VAL A 24 -7.27 15.49 3.82
C VAL A 24 -6.89 16.59 2.85
N ILE A 25 -7.58 16.66 1.71
CA ILE A 25 -7.29 17.60 0.63
C ILE A 25 -8.57 18.35 0.26
N PRO A 26 -8.61 19.68 0.45
CA PRO A 26 -9.73 20.49 -0.02
C PRO A 26 -9.70 20.54 -1.55
N VAL A 27 -10.87 20.39 -2.16
CA VAL A 27 -11.07 20.48 -3.61
C VAL A 27 -11.92 21.72 -3.92
N PRO A 28 -11.31 22.92 -3.93
CA PRO A 28 -12.03 24.15 -4.23
C PRO A 28 -12.50 24.15 -5.69
N PHE A 29 -13.68 24.71 -5.92
CA PHE A 29 -14.23 24.97 -7.25
C PHE A 29 -14.52 26.47 -7.39
N LYS A 30 -14.58 27.00 -8.62
CA LYS A 30 -14.97 28.39 -8.84
C LYS A 30 -16.36 28.62 -8.23
N ASP A 31 -16.51 29.72 -7.50
CA ASP A 31 -17.74 30.16 -6.81
C ASP A 31 -18.21 29.26 -5.64
N ALA A 32 -17.35 28.38 -5.13
CA ALA A 32 -17.65 27.54 -3.96
C ALA A 32 -17.29 28.24 -2.64
N ASP A 33 -17.97 27.84 -1.56
CA ASP A 33 -17.64 28.23 -0.18
C ASP A 33 -16.31 27.60 0.26
N THR A 34 -15.20 28.27 -0.08
CA THR A 34 -13.84 27.83 0.26
C THR A 34 -13.62 27.78 1.76
N THR A 35 -14.24 28.69 2.53
CA THR A 35 -14.15 28.73 3.99
C THR A 35 -14.86 27.53 4.60
N GLY A 36 -16.07 27.21 4.14
CA GLY A 36 -16.82 26.03 4.58
C GLY A 36 -16.12 24.72 4.26
N ILE A 37 -15.53 24.60 3.06
CA ILE A 37 -14.73 23.42 2.69
C ILE A 37 -13.52 23.28 3.63
N LYS A 38 -12.79 24.38 3.87
CA LYS A 38 -11.63 24.35 4.75
C LYS A 38 -12.01 23.97 6.19
N GLY A 39 -13.08 24.55 6.72
CA GLY A 39 -13.60 24.21 8.05
C GLY A 39 -14.03 22.74 8.17
N ALA A 40 -14.66 22.19 7.12
CA ALA A 40 -15.00 20.77 7.08
C ALA A 40 -13.76 19.88 7.07
N CYS A 41 -12.71 20.25 6.31
CA CYS A 41 -11.43 19.54 6.31
C CYS A 41 -10.74 19.57 7.67
N GLU A 42 -10.67 20.73 8.31
CA GLU A 42 -10.07 20.89 9.65
C GLU A 42 -10.83 20.06 10.70
N SER A 43 -12.16 20.08 10.64
CA SER A 43 -13.03 19.27 11.51
C SER A 43 -12.83 17.76 11.31
N ALA A 44 -12.70 17.30 10.06
CA ALA A 44 -12.41 15.91 9.73
C ALA A 44 -11.05 15.47 10.30
N VAL A 45 -10.00 16.27 10.10
CA VAL A 45 -8.66 16.00 10.66
C VAL A 45 -8.70 15.96 12.18
N TYR A 46 -9.35 16.93 12.82
CA TYR A 46 -9.49 16.96 14.28
C TYR A 46 -10.18 15.70 14.80
N THR A 47 -11.30 15.32 14.20
CA THR A 47 -12.09 14.13 14.58
C THR A 47 -11.28 12.84 14.45
N LEU A 48 -10.53 12.68 13.35
CA LEU A 48 -9.67 11.52 13.12
C LEU A 48 -8.50 11.46 14.12
N ASN A 49 -7.84 12.61 14.37
CA ASN A 49 -6.73 12.68 15.32
C ASN A 49 -7.20 12.38 16.76
N GLN A 50 -8.39 12.85 17.16
CA GLN A 50 -8.98 12.51 18.46
C GLN A 50 -9.26 11.01 18.61
N ALA A 51 -9.53 10.32 17.50
CA ALA A 51 -9.67 8.88 17.47
C ALA A 51 -8.32 8.13 17.39
N GLY A 52 -7.18 8.82 17.48
CA GLY A 52 -5.84 8.23 17.40
C GLY A 52 -5.37 7.87 15.98
N ILE A 53 -6.08 8.33 14.95
CA ILE A 53 -5.71 8.14 13.54
C ILE A 53 -4.81 9.30 13.13
N ARG A 54 -3.62 9.01 12.59
CA ARG A 54 -2.65 10.04 12.19
C ARG A 54 -3.11 10.71 10.91
N ALA A 55 -3.86 11.81 11.05
CA ALA A 55 -4.43 12.56 9.94
C ALA A 55 -3.78 13.95 9.82
N ASP A 56 -3.59 14.41 8.59
CA ASP A 56 -3.05 15.74 8.28
C ASP A 56 -3.86 16.44 7.18
N LEU A 57 -3.72 17.76 7.06
CA LEU A 57 -4.42 18.61 6.09
C LEU A 57 -3.46 19.26 5.11
N ASP A 58 -3.65 19.03 3.81
CA ASP A 58 -2.93 19.77 2.77
C ASP A 58 -3.72 20.98 2.26
N ALA A 59 -3.69 22.08 3.03
CA ALA A 59 -4.37 23.33 2.71
C ALA A 59 -3.60 24.26 1.75
N ARG A 60 -2.49 23.83 1.15
CA ARG A 60 -1.66 24.71 0.29
C ARG A 60 -2.41 25.17 -0.96
N GLU A 61 -2.62 26.46 -1.15
CA GLU A 61 -3.42 26.98 -2.27
C GLU A 61 -2.63 27.11 -3.58
N ASN A 62 -1.30 27.13 -3.51
CA ASN A 62 -0.40 27.27 -4.66
C ASN A 62 -0.30 26.00 -5.52
N TYR A 63 -0.92 24.89 -5.12
CA TYR A 63 -0.91 23.63 -5.85
C TYR A 63 -2.33 23.16 -6.18
N SER A 64 -2.50 22.67 -7.42
CA SER A 64 -3.77 22.04 -7.81
C SER A 64 -4.03 20.76 -7.01
N PRO A 65 -5.31 20.38 -6.79
CA PRO A 65 -5.63 19.13 -6.11
C PRO A 65 -4.95 17.92 -6.74
N GLY A 66 -4.94 17.83 -8.08
CA GLY A 66 -4.26 16.76 -8.81
C GLY A 66 -2.76 16.65 -8.52
N TRP A 67 -2.06 17.79 -8.37
CA TRP A 67 -0.65 17.77 -7.99
C TRP A 67 -0.45 17.21 -6.58
N LYS A 68 -1.30 17.63 -5.63
CA LYS A 68 -1.27 17.13 -4.25
C LYS A 68 -1.55 15.62 -4.21
N TYR A 69 -2.49 15.14 -5.03
CA TYR A 69 -2.83 13.72 -5.13
C TYR A 69 -1.58 12.90 -5.46
N SER A 70 -0.87 13.26 -6.53
CA SER A 70 0.36 12.59 -6.93
C SER A 70 1.45 12.68 -5.87
N GLN A 71 1.61 13.82 -5.19
CA GLN A 71 2.62 13.98 -4.15
C GLN A 71 2.38 13.02 -2.97
N TRP A 72 1.13 12.91 -2.50
CA TRP A 72 0.81 12.06 -1.35
C TRP A 72 0.72 10.58 -1.74
N GLU A 73 0.33 10.27 -2.97
CA GLU A 73 0.44 8.92 -3.52
C GLU A 73 1.90 8.47 -3.61
N MET A 74 2.81 9.34 -4.06
CA MET A 74 4.25 9.06 -4.10
C MET A 74 4.85 8.81 -2.71
N LYS A 75 4.39 9.57 -1.70
CA LYS A 75 4.77 9.38 -0.30
C LYS A 75 4.13 8.14 0.35
N GLY A 76 3.14 7.53 -0.31
CA GLY A 76 2.51 6.29 0.13
C GLY A 76 1.56 6.43 1.31
N VAL A 77 0.89 7.59 1.44
CA VAL A 77 -0.18 7.77 2.44
C VAL A 77 -1.31 6.78 2.13
N PRO A 78 -1.75 5.93 3.08
CA PRO A 78 -2.73 4.88 2.83
C PRO A 78 -4.08 5.38 2.30
N LEU A 79 -4.63 6.43 2.91
CA LEU A 79 -5.93 6.99 2.57
C LEU A 79 -5.83 8.47 2.25
N ARG A 80 -6.51 8.89 1.19
CA ARG A 80 -6.74 10.30 0.87
C ARG A 80 -8.22 10.62 1.03
N ILE A 81 -8.54 11.69 1.74
CA ILE A 81 -9.88 12.24 1.82
C ILE A 81 -9.96 13.50 0.95
N GLU A 82 -10.95 13.54 0.08
CA GLU A 82 -11.26 14.65 -0.79
C GLU A 82 -12.58 15.28 -0.30
N ILE A 83 -12.56 16.60 -0.06
CA ILE A 83 -13.77 17.34 0.32
C ILE A 83 -13.95 18.49 -0.67
N GLY A 84 -14.98 18.37 -1.50
CA GLY A 84 -15.41 19.42 -2.43
C GLY A 84 -16.77 20.02 -2.04
N PRO A 85 -17.29 20.95 -2.86
CA PRO A 85 -18.59 21.59 -2.61
C PRO A 85 -19.75 20.59 -2.66
N LYS A 86 -19.66 19.55 -3.52
CA LYS A 86 -20.67 18.48 -3.59
C LYS A 86 -20.73 17.66 -2.31
N ASP A 87 -19.56 17.35 -1.76
CA ASP A 87 -19.43 16.55 -0.55
C ASP A 87 -19.92 17.32 0.67
N LEU A 88 -19.65 18.63 0.71
CA LEU A 88 -20.18 19.55 1.72
C LEU A 88 -21.71 19.64 1.67
N ALA A 89 -22.30 19.78 0.48
CA ALA A 89 -23.76 19.83 0.31
C ALA A 89 -24.44 18.52 0.73
N ASN A 90 -23.81 17.37 0.45
CA ASN A 90 -24.33 16.04 0.77
C ASN A 90 -23.93 15.54 2.18
N LYS A 91 -23.16 16.33 2.95
CA LYS A 91 -22.61 15.93 4.27
C LYS A 91 -21.87 14.59 4.23
N GLN A 92 -21.08 14.40 3.19
CA GLN A 92 -20.26 13.20 2.98
C GLN A 92 -18.81 13.59 2.75
N VAL A 93 -17.91 12.61 2.74
CA VAL A 93 -16.52 12.76 2.29
C VAL A 93 -16.15 11.64 1.34
N ARG A 94 -15.28 11.94 0.38
CA ARG A 94 -14.76 10.94 -0.55
C ARG A 94 -13.43 10.42 -0.07
N ILE A 95 -13.33 9.11 0.16
CA ILE A 95 -12.08 8.44 0.52
C ILE A 95 -11.54 7.68 -0.70
N VAL A 96 -10.25 7.86 -0.97
CA VAL A 96 -9.50 7.13 -2.00
C VAL A 96 -8.40 6.31 -1.33
N ARG A 97 -8.35 5.02 -1.64
CA ARG A 97 -7.31 4.11 -1.16
C ARG A 97 -6.08 4.14 -2.06
N ARG A 98 -4.90 4.08 -1.45
CA ARG A 98 -3.61 4.08 -2.17
C ARG A 98 -3.26 2.75 -2.84
N ASP A 99 -3.64 1.62 -2.26
CA ASP A 99 -3.25 0.27 -2.72
C ASP A 99 -3.94 -0.13 -4.03
N ASN A 100 -5.23 0.20 -4.17
CA ASN A 100 -6.05 -0.22 -5.32
C ASN A 100 -6.77 0.94 -6.03
N GLY A 101 -6.72 2.17 -5.50
CA GLY A 101 -7.39 3.33 -6.09
C GLY A 101 -8.91 3.34 -5.93
N THR A 102 -9.49 2.42 -5.15
CA THR A 102 -10.95 2.37 -4.90
C THR A 102 -11.39 3.65 -4.19
N LYS A 103 -12.53 4.19 -4.65
CA LYS A 103 -13.15 5.39 -4.11
C LYS A 103 -14.45 5.02 -3.42
N VAL A 104 -14.64 5.55 -2.21
CA VAL A 104 -15.86 5.35 -1.43
C VAL A 104 -16.32 6.69 -0.89
N ASP A 105 -17.59 7.01 -1.09
CA ASP A 105 -18.22 8.18 -0.50
C ASP A 105 -18.88 7.73 0.80
N ILE A 106 -18.51 8.34 1.93
CA ILE A 106 -19.04 7.98 3.24
C ILE A 106 -19.69 9.20 3.92
N PRO A 107 -20.77 9.01 4.69
CA PRO A 107 -21.32 10.07 5.52
C PRO A 107 -20.29 10.58 6.53
N SER A 108 -20.27 11.89 6.78
CA SER A 108 -19.34 12.48 7.75
C SER A 108 -19.58 12.02 9.19
N THR A 109 -20.76 11.47 9.51
CA THR A 109 -21.10 10.93 10.84
C THR A 109 -20.30 9.69 11.20
N ASP A 110 -20.00 8.85 10.20
CA ASP A 110 -19.42 7.52 10.40
C ASP A 110 -17.91 7.52 10.06
N LEU A 111 -17.33 8.71 9.91
CA LEU A 111 -15.98 8.94 9.40
C LEU A 111 -14.93 8.09 10.13
N VAL A 112 -14.94 8.10 11.46
CA VAL A 112 -13.93 7.42 12.28
C VAL A 112 -14.00 5.90 12.12
N GLU A 113 -15.20 5.34 12.21
CA GLU A 113 -15.41 3.89 12.14
C GLU A 113 -15.07 3.36 10.75
N GLN A 114 -15.53 4.05 9.71
CA GLN A 114 -15.25 3.67 8.33
C GLN A 114 -13.76 3.77 8.01
N VAL A 115 -13.08 4.84 8.46
CA VAL A 115 -11.62 4.96 8.25
C VAL A 115 -10.86 3.84 8.96
N ARG A 116 -11.26 3.43 10.17
CA ARG A 116 -10.64 2.28 10.86
C ARG A 116 -10.78 0.99 10.06
N VAL A 117 -12.00 0.68 9.62
CA VAL A 117 -12.28 -0.51 8.78
C VAL A 117 -11.45 -0.48 7.50
N LEU A 118 -11.35 0.68 6.85
CA LEU A 118 -10.56 0.84 5.64
C LEU A 118 -9.06 0.65 5.89
N LEU A 119 -8.51 1.18 6.99
CA LEU A 119 -7.10 1.00 7.34
C LEU A 119 -6.79 -0.46 7.71
N ASP A 120 -7.67 -1.15 8.44
CA ASP A 120 -7.48 -2.55 8.78
C ASP A 120 -7.56 -3.44 7.53
N GLY A 121 -8.54 -3.20 6.67
CA GLY A 121 -8.65 -3.89 5.38
C GLY A 121 -7.48 -3.60 4.44
N PHE A 122 -6.90 -2.39 4.49
CA PHE A 122 -5.70 -2.04 3.74
C PHE A 122 -4.47 -2.83 4.23
N GLN A 123 -4.28 -2.93 5.54
CA GLN A 123 -3.19 -3.71 6.12
C GLN A 123 -3.31 -5.20 5.76
N ALA A 124 -4.52 -5.76 5.83
CA ALA A 124 -4.78 -7.15 5.48
C ALA A 124 -4.50 -7.43 3.99
N ASN A 125 -5.01 -6.57 3.09
CA ASN A 125 -4.82 -6.71 1.65
C ASN A 125 -3.34 -6.69 1.24
N LEU A 126 -2.54 -5.79 1.82
CA LEU A 126 -1.10 -5.74 1.54
C LEU A 126 -0.38 -7.02 1.96
N LEU A 127 -0.74 -7.59 3.11
CA LEU A 127 -0.15 -8.84 3.58
C LEU A 127 -0.56 -10.02 2.70
N GLU A 128 -1.85 -10.13 2.37
CA GLU A 128 -2.39 -11.19 1.53
C GLU A 128 -1.76 -11.17 0.14
N THR A 129 -1.72 -10.01 -0.51
CA THR A 129 -1.11 -9.84 -1.83
C THR A 129 0.39 -10.20 -1.80
N ALA A 130 1.12 -9.75 -0.78
CA ALA A 130 2.55 -10.05 -0.65
C ALA A 130 2.80 -11.54 -0.38
N LYS A 131 1.95 -12.18 0.43
CA LYS A 131 2.02 -13.61 0.74
C LYS A 131 1.73 -14.45 -0.52
N ALA A 132 0.68 -14.11 -1.26
CA ALA A 132 0.35 -14.80 -2.52
C ALA A 132 1.48 -14.69 -3.55
N LYS A 133 2.09 -13.51 -3.70
CA LYS A 133 3.27 -13.32 -4.57
C LYS A 133 4.45 -14.17 -4.12
N ARG A 134 4.77 -14.17 -2.82
CA ARG A 134 5.84 -15.01 -2.27
C ARG A 134 5.58 -16.49 -2.54
N ASP A 135 4.39 -16.97 -2.25
CA ASP A 135 4.04 -18.39 -2.37
C ASP A 135 4.07 -18.84 -3.84
N ALA A 136 3.64 -17.98 -4.78
CA ALA A 136 3.75 -18.23 -6.22
C ALA A 136 5.21 -18.24 -6.73
N CYS A 137 6.13 -17.58 -6.01
CA CYS A 137 7.55 -17.57 -6.32
C CYS A 137 8.30 -18.79 -5.74
N ILE A 138 7.68 -19.65 -4.94
CA ILE A 138 8.33 -20.85 -4.39
C ILE A 138 8.09 -22.04 -5.32
N VAL A 139 9.16 -22.72 -5.73
CA VAL A 139 9.11 -23.94 -6.54
C VAL A 139 9.77 -25.07 -5.76
N ILE A 140 9.09 -26.21 -5.70
CA ILE A 140 9.64 -27.44 -5.14
C ILE A 140 10.30 -28.21 -6.28
N ILE A 141 11.57 -28.54 -6.13
CA ILE A 141 12.35 -29.24 -7.15
C ILE A 141 12.99 -30.50 -6.56
N SER A 142 13.38 -31.42 -7.44
CA SER A 142 14.16 -32.61 -7.05
C SER A 142 15.39 -32.84 -7.93
N THR A 143 15.58 -32.05 -8.99
CA THR A 143 16.67 -32.23 -9.95
C THR A 143 17.48 -30.94 -10.16
N TRP A 144 18.72 -31.10 -10.64
CA TRP A 144 19.61 -29.97 -10.93
C TRP A 144 19.15 -29.13 -12.12
N ASP A 145 18.54 -29.75 -13.14
CA ASP A 145 18.04 -29.01 -14.30
C ASP A 145 16.86 -28.09 -13.93
N GLU A 146 15.98 -28.56 -13.05
CA GLU A 146 14.90 -27.74 -12.47
C GLU A 146 15.43 -26.58 -11.63
N PHE A 147 16.57 -26.77 -10.96
CA PHE A 147 17.24 -25.71 -10.19
C PHE A 147 17.64 -24.54 -11.10
N ILE A 148 18.34 -24.83 -12.20
CA ILE A 148 18.81 -23.79 -13.13
C ILE A 148 17.61 -23.07 -13.76
N ALA A 149 16.57 -23.80 -14.16
CA ALA A 149 15.36 -23.21 -14.72
C ALA A 149 14.66 -22.27 -13.73
N ALA A 150 14.44 -22.72 -12.49
CA ALA A 150 13.78 -21.92 -11.45
C ALA A 150 14.59 -20.68 -11.05
N LEU A 151 15.93 -20.78 -11.02
CA LEU A 151 16.82 -19.65 -10.73
C LEU A 151 16.74 -18.58 -11.82
N ASN A 152 16.74 -18.98 -13.10
CA ASN A 152 16.59 -18.06 -14.23
C ASN A 152 15.23 -17.34 -14.23
N ASP A 153 14.19 -18.01 -13.74
CA ASP A 153 12.86 -17.45 -13.52
C ASP A 153 12.74 -16.53 -12.28
N LYS A 154 13.86 -16.30 -11.56
CA LYS A 154 13.92 -15.48 -10.34
C LYS A 154 13.01 -16.00 -9.21
N LYS A 155 12.89 -17.32 -9.10
CA LYS A 155 12.07 -17.98 -8.08
C LYS A 155 12.92 -18.45 -6.90
N LEU A 156 12.24 -18.62 -5.76
CA LEU A 156 12.77 -19.28 -4.58
C LEU A 156 12.63 -20.79 -4.76
N ILE A 157 13.67 -21.51 -4.37
CA ILE A 157 13.77 -22.95 -4.61
C ILE A 157 13.70 -23.68 -3.27
N LEU A 158 12.79 -24.64 -3.18
CA LEU A 158 12.71 -25.59 -2.07
C LEU A 158 13.16 -26.96 -2.60
N ALA A 159 14.30 -27.44 -2.11
CA ALA A 159 14.89 -28.70 -2.53
C ALA A 159 15.23 -29.57 -1.31
N PRO A 160 15.17 -30.92 -1.43
CA PRO A 160 15.70 -31.80 -0.41
C PRO A 160 17.22 -31.60 -0.32
N TRP A 161 17.71 -31.29 0.88
CA TRP A 161 19.14 -31.03 1.12
C TRP A 161 19.64 -31.91 2.27
N CYS A 162 20.84 -32.49 2.10
CA CYS A 162 21.47 -33.37 3.08
C CYS A 162 22.29 -32.65 4.16
N ASP A 163 22.40 -31.32 4.11
CA ASP A 163 23.05 -30.47 5.12
C ASP A 163 24.56 -30.77 5.37
N GLU A 164 25.25 -31.31 4.36
CA GLU A 164 26.71 -31.53 4.40
C GLU A 164 27.49 -30.30 3.89
N GLU A 165 28.53 -29.87 4.63
CA GLU A 165 29.32 -28.65 4.31
C GLU A 165 29.98 -28.68 2.92
N VAL A 166 30.31 -29.86 2.39
CA VAL A 166 31.01 -30.02 1.10
C VAL A 166 30.07 -29.77 -0.09
N PHE A 167 28.76 -29.75 0.12
CA PHE A 167 27.77 -29.62 -0.96
C PHE A 167 27.78 -28.23 -1.63
N TYR A 168 28.25 -27.18 -0.93
CA TYR A 168 28.37 -25.82 -1.48
C TYR A 168 29.46 -25.68 -2.56
N VAL A 169 30.41 -26.62 -2.65
CA VAL A 169 31.56 -26.55 -3.58
C VAL A 169 31.38 -27.44 -4.83
N LEU A 170 30.47 -28.41 -4.79
CA LEU A 170 30.36 -29.44 -5.83
C LEU A 170 29.38 -29.15 -6.97
N ALA A 171 28.80 -27.93 -7.02
CA ALA A 171 28.05 -27.48 -8.20
C ALA A 171 28.91 -27.37 -9.49
N TYR A 172 30.22 -27.63 -9.41
CA TYR A 172 31.15 -27.60 -10.55
C TYR A 172 31.92 -28.89 -10.83
N VAL A 173 31.66 -30.00 -10.13
CA VAL A 173 32.36 -31.25 -10.45
C VAL A 173 31.39 -32.42 -10.41
N SER A 174 30.91 -32.78 -11.60
CA SER A 174 30.34 -34.11 -11.88
C SER A 174 31.31 -35.20 -11.40
N PRO A 175 30.91 -36.10 -10.49
CA PRO A 175 31.55 -37.39 -10.36
C PRO A 175 30.79 -38.38 -11.25
N ILE A 176 31.47 -38.72 -12.34
CA ILE A 176 31.29 -39.93 -13.16
C ILE A 176 30.82 -41.12 -12.32
N PRO A 177 29.88 -41.96 -12.80
CA PRO A 177 29.44 -43.13 -12.06
C PRO A 177 30.57 -44.16 -12.00
N LEU A 178 30.87 -44.68 -10.81
CA LEU A 178 31.74 -45.86 -10.68
C LEU A 178 30.91 -47.13 -10.97
N PRO A 179 31.31 -47.96 -11.95
CA PRO A 179 30.76 -49.30 -12.16
C PRO A 179 31.25 -50.26 -11.05
N PRO A 180 30.63 -51.46 -10.92
CA PRO A 180 30.30 -52.10 -9.65
C PRO A 180 31.49 -52.59 -8.80
#